data_AF-A0A938GMR7-F1
#
_entry.id   AF-A0A938GMR7-F1
#
_cell.length_a   1.000
_cell.length_b   1.000
_cell.length_c   1.000
_cell.angle_alpha   90.00
_cell.angle_beta   90.00
_cell.angle_gamma   90.00
#
_symmetry.space_group_name_H-M   'P 1'
#
loop_
_entity.id
_entity.type
_entity.pdbx_description
1 polymer ?
#
loop_
_entity_poly.entity_id
_entity_poly.type
_entity_poly.pdbx_seq_one_letter_code
_entity_poly.pdbx_strand_id
1 'polypeptide(L)'
;MTQSAWPITWAVMIAVANFAVSAAQPPKLKLRLMAEGFVSPSVAVTLNAKQGTMLVADQTGPIRVMEKDGALKDDPFLDLTPKLAKINQGFEERGV
;
A
#
# COMPACT_ATOMS: atom_id res chain seq x y z
N MET A 1 -11.57 57.36 -61.93
CA MET A 1 -10.47 56.74 -61.16
C MET A 1 -10.63 57.13 -59.71
N THR A 2 -11.33 56.30 -58.94
CA THR A 2 -11.74 56.55 -57.56
C THR A 2 -10.68 56.02 -56.61
N GLN A 3 -10.02 56.91 -55.87
CA GLN A 3 -9.10 56.56 -54.79
C GLN A 3 -9.92 56.27 -53.53
N SER A 4 -10.13 55.00 -53.20
CA SER A 4 -10.82 54.56 -51.98
C SER A 4 -9.82 54.41 -50.83
N ALA A 5 -10.13 55.08 -49.72
CA ALA A 5 -9.40 55.07 -48.46
C ALA A 5 -9.30 53.67 -47.82
N TRP A 6 -8.18 53.41 -47.15
CA TRP A 6 -7.98 52.22 -46.31
C TRP A 6 -7.78 52.66 -44.86
N PRO A 7 -8.61 52.22 -43.90
CA PRO A 7 -8.20 52.23 -42.50
C PRO A 7 -7.62 50.85 -42.14
N ILE A 8 -6.31 50.82 -41.89
CA ILE A 8 -5.62 49.67 -41.29
C ILE A 8 -6.11 49.57 -39.85
N THR A 9 -7.03 48.65 -39.58
CA THR A 9 -7.53 48.37 -38.24
C THR A 9 -6.61 47.35 -37.57
N TRP A 10 -5.93 47.76 -36.50
CA TRP A 10 -5.11 46.89 -35.66
C TRP A 10 -5.99 45.93 -34.85
N ALA A 11 -6.13 44.69 -35.31
CA ALA A 11 -6.71 43.62 -34.50
C ALA A 11 -5.59 42.90 -33.73
N VAL A 12 -5.32 43.34 -32.49
CA VAL A 12 -4.54 42.54 -31.54
C VAL A 12 -5.48 41.48 -30.97
N MET A 13 -5.38 40.25 -31.48
CA MET A 13 -6.06 39.10 -30.86
C MET A 13 -5.30 38.70 -29.60
N ILE A 14 -5.90 38.92 -28.44
CA ILE A 14 -5.43 38.33 -27.17
C ILE A 14 -5.91 36.88 -27.15
N ALA A 15 -4.98 35.95 -27.38
CA ALA A 15 -5.22 34.53 -27.17
C ALA A 15 -5.13 34.22 -25.67
N VAL A 16 -6.27 33.92 -25.05
CA VAL A 16 -6.30 33.39 -23.68
C VAL A 16 -5.99 31.90 -23.76
N ALA A 17 -4.76 31.52 -23.38
CA ALA A 17 -4.38 30.12 -23.24
C ALA A 17 -4.95 29.57 -21.92
N ASN A 18 -5.88 28.62 -22.01
CA ASN A 18 -6.33 27.85 -20.86
C ASN A 18 -5.27 26.80 -20.51
N PHE A 19 -4.49 27.02 -19.46
CA PHE A 19 -3.64 25.99 -18.89
C PHE A 19 -4.52 25.03 -18.07
N ALA A 20 -4.75 23.84 -18.61
CA ALA A 20 -5.33 22.76 -17.82
C ALA A 20 -4.34 22.34 -16.74
N VAL A 21 -4.71 22.49 -15.47
CA VAL A 21 -3.97 21.90 -14.36
C VAL A 21 -4.12 20.38 -14.48
N SER A 22 -3.02 19.68 -14.80
CA SER A 22 -3.00 18.22 -14.80
C SER A 22 -3.08 17.72 -13.36
N ALA A 23 -4.26 17.26 -12.93
CA ALA A 23 -4.38 16.53 -11.68
C ALA A 23 -3.55 15.22 -11.79
N ALA A 24 -2.68 14.97 -10.83
CA ALA A 24 -1.96 13.70 -10.76
C ALA A 24 -2.97 12.57 -10.59
N GLN A 25 -3.01 11.64 -11.56
CA GLN A 25 -3.85 10.47 -11.44
C GLN A 25 -3.30 9.57 -10.32
N PRO A 26 -4.17 9.03 -9.44
CA PRO A 26 -3.73 8.14 -8.38
C PRO A 26 -3.05 6.90 -8.96
N PRO A 27 -2.03 6.35 -8.28
CA PRO A 27 -1.34 5.16 -8.76
C PRO A 27 -2.31 3.98 -8.88
N LYS A 28 -2.19 3.21 -9.97
CA LYS A 28 -2.94 1.97 -10.15
C LYS A 28 -2.32 0.87 -9.29
N LEU A 29 -2.90 0.62 -8.12
CA LEU A 29 -2.46 -0.45 -7.21
C LEU A 29 -3.23 -1.75 -7.49
N LYS A 30 -2.55 -2.89 -7.36
CA LYS A 30 -3.16 -4.23 -7.35
C LYS A 30 -2.69 -4.96 -6.10
N LEU A 31 -3.61 -5.63 -5.43
CA LEU A 31 -3.29 -6.51 -4.30
C LEU A 31 -3.21 -7.95 -4.80
N ARG A 32 -2.25 -8.71 -4.28
CA ARG A 32 -2.12 -10.15 -4.48
C ARG A 32 -2.11 -10.80 -3.10
N LEU A 33 -2.96 -11.79 -2.89
CA LEU A 33 -2.90 -12.63 -1.70
C LEU A 33 -1.58 -13.40 -1.70
N MET A 34 -0.80 -13.26 -0.62
CA MET A 34 0.47 -13.97 -0.44
C MET A 34 0.24 -15.25 0.37
N ALA A 35 -0.31 -15.11 1.57
CA ALA A 35 -0.56 -16.20 2.47
C ALA A 35 -1.82 -15.95 3.30
N GLU A 36 -2.41 -17.02 3.79
CA GLU A 36 -3.61 -17.03 4.63
C GLU A 36 -3.48 -18.07 5.74
N GLY A 37 -4.51 -18.23 6.58
CA GLY A 37 -4.46 -19.17 7.71
C GLY A 37 -3.65 -18.67 8.92
N PHE A 38 -3.55 -17.35 9.08
CA PHE A 38 -3.10 -16.71 10.32
C PHE A 38 -4.31 -16.43 11.23
N VAL A 39 -4.07 -16.35 12.53
CA VAL A 39 -5.11 -15.93 13.49
C VAL A 39 -5.16 -14.41 13.55
N SER A 40 -4.01 -13.78 13.75
CA SER A 40 -3.87 -12.33 13.87
C SER A 40 -2.43 -11.91 13.52
N PRO A 41 -2.07 -11.86 12.22
CA PRO A 41 -0.72 -11.51 11.80
C PRO A 41 -0.44 -10.04 12.12
N SER A 42 0.63 -9.76 12.86
CA SER A 42 0.93 -8.42 13.40
C SER A 42 2.20 -7.80 12.81
N VAL A 43 3.16 -8.62 12.36
CA VAL A 43 4.44 -8.17 11.81
C VAL A 43 4.85 -9.07 10.65
N ALA A 44 5.37 -8.46 9.58
CA ALA A 44 6.03 -9.17 8.49
C ALA A 44 7.36 -8.47 8.17
N VAL A 45 8.47 -9.20 8.29
CA VAL A 45 9.82 -8.66 8.06
C VAL A 45 10.59 -9.52 7.08
N THR A 46 11.38 -8.89 6.21
CA THR A 46 12.21 -9.61 5.26
C THR A 46 13.36 -10.30 5.99
N LEU A 47 13.49 -11.63 5.83
CA LEU A 47 14.57 -12.40 6.45
C LEU A 47 15.91 -12.13 5.73
N ASN A 48 15.87 -12.03 4.40
CA ASN A 48 17.02 -11.70 3.56
C ASN A 48 16.57 -10.74 2.44
N ALA A 49 17.17 -9.54 2.39
CA ALA A 49 16.80 -8.47 1.44
C ALA A 49 16.81 -8.90 -0.04
N LYS A 50 17.55 -9.97 -0.39
CA LYS A 50 17.69 -10.48 -1.77
C LYS A 50 16.75 -11.63 -2.13
N GLN A 51 16.06 -12.25 -1.18
CA GLN A 51 15.37 -13.53 -1.41
C GLN A 51 13.84 -13.44 -1.35
N GLY A 52 13.27 -12.36 -0.82
CA GLY A 52 11.81 -12.18 -0.75
C GLY A 52 11.12 -13.08 0.29
N THR A 53 11.87 -13.97 0.95
CA THR A 53 11.44 -14.72 2.12
C THR A 53 11.23 -13.77 3.30
N MET A 54 10.10 -13.92 3.99
CA MET A 54 9.69 -13.11 5.12
C MET A 54 9.50 -13.97 6.37
N LEU A 55 9.74 -13.39 7.54
CA LEU A 55 9.19 -13.88 8.79
C LEU A 55 7.87 -13.16 9.05
N VAL A 56 6.81 -13.91 9.31
CA VAL A 56 5.50 -13.38 9.67
C VAL A 56 5.17 -13.81 11.10
N ALA A 57 5.01 -12.84 11.99
CA ALA A 57 4.65 -13.08 13.39
C ALA A 57 3.13 -12.97 13.57
N ASP A 58 2.55 -13.94 14.25
CA ASP A 58 1.15 -13.94 14.69
C ASP A 58 1.07 -13.51 16.16
N GLN A 59 0.04 -12.75 16.51
CA GLN A 59 -0.23 -12.33 17.88
C GLN A 59 -0.39 -13.51 18.84
N THR A 60 -0.80 -14.68 18.33
CA THR A 60 -0.93 -15.92 19.10
C THR A 60 0.41 -16.57 19.46
N GLY A 61 1.54 -16.06 18.97
CA GLY A 61 2.89 -16.50 19.36
C GLY A 61 3.73 -17.16 18.25
N PRO A 62 3.15 -17.90 17.28
CA PRO A 62 3.93 -18.48 16.18
C PRO A 62 4.56 -17.41 15.26
N ILE A 63 5.81 -17.64 14.90
CA ILE A 63 6.50 -16.92 13.83
C ILE A 63 6.79 -17.92 12.71
N ARG A 64 6.26 -17.69 11.52
CA ARG A 64 6.40 -18.59 10.36
C ARG A 64 7.27 -17.98 9.28
N VAL A 65 7.99 -18.83 8.55
CA VAL A 65 8.65 -18.44 7.31
C VAL A 65 7.63 -18.44 6.19
N MET A 66 7.49 -17.31 5.50
CA MET A 66 6.76 -17.19 4.25
C MET A 66 7.77 -17.06 3.10
N GLU A 67 7.73 -18.00 2.18
CA GLU A 67 8.56 -17.96 0.97
C GLU A 67 8.05 -16.90 -0.01
N LYS A 68 8.87 -16.55 -1.00
CA LYS A 68 8.61 -15.47 -1.96
C LYS A 68 7.31 -15.65 -2.76
N ASP A 69 6.88 -16.89 -2.97
CA ASP A 69 5.64 -17.19 -3.68
C ASP A 69 4.38 -17.08 -2.81
N GLY A 70 4.56 -17.00 -1.49
CA GLY A 70 3.50 -16.99 -0.48
C GLY A 70 3.39 -18.28 0.33
N ALA A 71 4.16 -19.33 0.00
CA ALA A 71 4.11 -20.59 0.73
C ALA A 71 4.58 -20.41 2.18
N LEU A 72 3.80 -20.92 3.14
CA LEU A 72 4.20 -20.98 4.54
C LEU A 72 4.88 -22.32 4.80
N LYS A 73 6.00 -22.29 5.52
CA LYS A 73 6.58 -23.52 6.07
C LYS A 73 5.68 -24.09 7.16
N ASP A 74 5.55 -25.42 7.17
CA ASP A 74 4.70 -26.16 8.11
C ASP A 74 5.18 -25.95 9.55
N ASP A 75 6.48 -26.13 9.79
CA ASP A 75 7.08 -25.87 11.09
C ASP A 75 7.31 -24.36 11.29
N PRO A 76 6.91 -23.80 12.47
CA PRO A 76 7.21 -22.42 12.78
C PRO A 76 8.73 -22.22 12.89
N PHE A 77 9.21 -21.06 12.46
CA PHE A 77 10.58 -20.62 12.69
C PHE A 77 10.87 -20.46 14.19
N LEU A 78 9.89 -19.92 14.92
CA LEU A 78 9.94 -19.74 16.37
C LEU A 78 8.52 -19.82 16.92
N ASP A 79 8.34 -20.54 18.02
CA ASP A 79 7.06 -20.59 18.74
C ASP A 79 7.19 -19.89 20.10
N LEU A 80 6.53 -18.74 20.24
CA LEU A 80 6.46 -17.98 21.48
C LEU A 80 5.17 -18.24 22.27
N THR A 81 4.27 -19.10 21.80
CA THR A 81 3.01 -19.44 22.47
C THR A 81 3.21 -19.80 23.94
N PRO A 82 4.23 -20.60 24.34
CA PRO A 82 4.45 -20.95 25.75
C PRO A 82 4.90 -19.78 26.62
N LYS A 83 5.37 -18.68 26.02
CA LYS A 83 5.89 -17.48 26.70
C LYS A 83 4.87 -16.35 26.76
N LEU A 84 3.72 -16.49 26.11
CA LEU A 84 2.65 -15.50 26.18
C LEU A 84 1.99 -15.51 27.55
N ALA A 85 1.56 -14.33 27.99
CA ALA A 85 0.72 -14.22 29.18
C ALA A 85 -0.56 -15.03 28.96
N LYS A 86 -0.94 -15.82 29.97
CA LYS A 86 -2.22 -16.55 29.91
C LYS A 86 -3.35 -15.53 29.89
N ILE A 87 -4.27 -15.69 28.95
CA ILE A 87 -5.50 -14.92 28.92
C ILE A 87 -6.31 -15.34 30.14
N ASN A 88 -6.33 -14.49 31.16
CA ASN A 88 -7.27 -14.63 32.26
C ASN A 88 -8.63 -14.15 31.77
N GLN A 89 -9.60 -15.06 31.65
CA GLN A 89 -10.95 -14.79 31.13
C GLN A 89 -11.72 -13.68 31.88
N GLY A 90 -11.20 -13.20 33.02
CA GLY A 90 -11.79 -12.12 33.81
C GLY A 90 -11.10 -10.75 33.71
N PHE A 91 -10.06 -10.60 32.86
CA PHE A 91 -9.35 -9.32 32.67
C PHE A 91 -9.44 -8.89 31.19
N GLU A 92 -10.62 -8.41 30.81
CA GLU A 92 -10.87 -7.74 29.55
C GLU A 92 -11.03 -6.24 29.84
N GLU A 93 -9.95 -5.47 29.68
CA GLU A 93 -9.96 -4.00 29.81
C GLU A 93 -10.66 -3.31 28.63
N ARG A 94 -11.27 -4.07 27.71
CA ARG A 94 -12.13 -3.56 26.65
C ARG A 94 -13.56 -3.37 27.17
N GLY A 95 -13.70 -2.63 28.27
CA GLY A 95 -14.98 -2.33 28.92
C GLY A 95 -16.13 -2.33 27.91
N VAL A 96 -17.06 -3.27 28.10
CA VAL A 96 -18.26 -3.45 27.28
C VAL A 96 -19.00 -2.14 27.05
#